data_AF-A0A2E2JF86-F1
#
_entry.id   AF-A0A2E2JF86-F1
#
_cell.length_a   1.000
_cell.length_b   1.000
_cell.length_c   1.000
_cell.angle_alpha   90.00
_cell.angle_beta   90.00
_cell.angle_gamma   90.00
#
_symmetry.space_group_name_H-M   'P 1'
#
loop_
_entity.id
_entity.type
_entity.pdbx_description
1 polymer ?
#
loop_
_entity_poly.entity_id
_entity_poly.type
_entity_poly.pdbx_seq_one_letter_code
_entity_poly.pdbx_strand_id
1 'polypeptide(L)'
;MMPACEPIRGHKITVPFRPASPKKSQRKTFGRDTSGATAVEFAMVAAPLFMLIFAIVETFVISAAGILLDTAVDDVARQVFTGQIQQSDIKPSVFREKICDKVDFLLSCDKVKLDLRTIPAFADIPTDVPMKLKQVDDSQFCFDPGAANSITVLRAYYEWPWTASFLHKLAAETDGNSVMFSIAAFMNEPFGDRLNSNSNCA
;
A
#
# COMPACT_ATOMS: atom_id res chain seq x y z
N MET A 1 19.75 -10.50 107.95
CA MET A 1 19.53 -9.04 107.96
C MET A 1 19.09 -8.62 106.56
N MET A 2 17.81 -8.32 106.37
CA MET A 2 17.24 -7.80 105.11
C MET A 2 17.43 -6.27 105.06
N PRO A 3 17.94 -5.66 103.99
CA PRO A 3 17.77 -4.24 103.76
C PRO A 3 16.49 -3.94 102.97
N ALA A 4 15.83 -2.87 103.39
CA ALA A 4 14.52 -2.39 102.98
C ALA A 4 14.50 -1.86 101.53
N CYS A 5 13.29 -1.89 100.94
CA CYS A 5 12.97 -1.35 99.63
C CYS A 5 12.64 0.14 99.74
N GLU A 6 13.40 1.01 99.08
CA GLU A 6 13.08 2.45 98.92
C GLU A 6 12.13 2.67 97.72
N PRO A 7 11.21 3.65 97.78
CA PRO A 7 10.33 3.96 96.66
C PRO A 7 11.04 4.81 95.60
N ILE A 8 11.03 4.34 94.35
CA ILE A 8 11.67 5.04 93.22
C ILE A 8 10.83 6.25 92.79
N ARG A 9 11.44 7.42 92.91
CA ARG A 9 10.94 8.75 92.51
C ARG A 9 10.61 8.77 91.01
N GLY A 10 9.34 8.92 90.66
CA GLY A 10 8.87 9.00 89.28
C GLY A 10 9.49 10.16 88.51
N HIS A 11 10.35 9.85 87.54
CA HIS A 11 10.96 10.83 86.65
C HIS A 11 10.06 11.01 85.42
N LYS A 12 9.40 12.17 85.31
CA LYS A 12 8.68 12.55 84.08
C LYS A 12 9.70 12.87 83.00
N ILE A 13 9.93 11.93 82.08
CA ILE A 13 10.74 12.19 80.88
C ILE A 13 9.83 12.82 79.83
N THR A 14 9.95 14.14 79.70
CA THR A 14 9.34 14.92 78.63
C THR A 14 10.07 14.61 77.32
N VAL A 15 9.42 13.91 76.41
CA VAL A 15 9.96 13.65 75.06
C VAL A 15 9.95 14.95 74.24
N PRO A 16 11.07 15.40 73.68
CA PRO A 16 11.09 16.57 72.82
C PRO A 16 10.39 16.25 71.50
N PHE A 17 9.32 16.98 71.20
CA PHE A 17 8.62 16.89 69.92
C PHE A 17 9.55 17.48 68.84
N ARG A 18 10.16 16.62 68.01
CA ARG A 18 10.97 17.03 66.86
C ARG A 18 10.02 17.42 65.72
N PRO A 19 9.93 18.69 65.29
CA PRO A 19 9.11 19.04 64.13
C PRO A 19 9.69 18.36 62.88
N ALA A 20 8.81 17.79 62.07
CA ALA A 20 9.17 17.19 60.80
C ALA A 20 9.86 18.24 59.92
N SER A 21 11.08 17.93 59.45
CA SER A 21 11.78 18.73 58.46
C SER A 21 10.92 18.84 57.20
N PRO A 22 10.74 20.04 56.61
CA PRO A 22 10.05 20.15 55.34
C PRO A 22 10.88 19.40 54.29
N LYS A 23 10.31 18.34 53.71
CA LYS A 23 10.87 17.70 52.51
C LYS A 23 10.93 18.78 51.42
N LYS A 24 12.12 19.33 51.17
CA LYS A 24 12.36 20.15 49.98
C LYS A 24 12.05 19.27 48.78
N SER A 25 10.94 19.58 48.13
CA SER A 25 10.61 19.13 46.78
C SER A 25 11.84 19.33 45.90
N GLN A 26 12.57 18.26 45.60
CA GLN A 26 13.61 18.26 44.58
C GLN A 26 12.93 18.24 43.20
N ARG A 27 12.22 19.33 42.89
CA ARG A 27 11.89 19.71 41.51
C ARG A 27 13.02 20.58 40.94
N LYS A 28 14.27 20.14 41.11
CA LYS A 28 15.44 20.76 40.50
C LYS A 28 16.37 19.66 40.04
N THR A 29 16.28 19.33 38.75
CA THR A 29 17.42 19.11 37.84
C THR A 29 17.03 18.56 36.46
N PHE A 30 15.76 18.42 36.07
CA PHE A 30 15.45 17.96 34.70
C PHE A 30 15.99 18.90 33.61
N GLY A 31 16.07 20.22 33.87
CA GLY A 31 16.63 21.20 32.92
C GLY A 31 18.15 21.34 32.92
N ARG A 32 18.87 20.54 33.73
CA ARG A 32 20.34 20.64 33.89
C ARG A 32 21.06 19.31 33.64
N ASP A 33 20.30 18.31 33.18
CA ASP A 33 20.77 16.96 32.91
C ASP A 33 21.15 16.87 31.42
N THR A 34 22.44 16.90 31.12
CA THR A 34 22.99 16.83 29.75
C THR A 34 23.15 15.39 29.25
N SER A 35 22.82 14.41 30.09
CA SER A 35 22.99 12.97 29.80
C SER A 35 22.15 12.49 28.60
N GLY A 36 21.15 13.27 28.18
CA GLY A 36 20.31 13.00 27.01
C GLY A 36 20.66 13.78 25.75
N ALA A 37 21.63 14.70 25.77
CA ALA A 37 21.96 15.54 24.62
C ALA A 37 22.42 14.71 23.41
N THR A 38 23.24 13.68 23.65
CA THR A 38 23.70 12.74 22.61
C THR A 38 22.56 11.91 22.03
N ALA A 39 21.55 11.57 22.84
CA ALA A 39 20.37 10.85 22.36
C ALA A 39 19.50 11.73 21.44
N VAL A 40 19.40 13.04 21.72
CA VAL A 40 18.69 14.00 20.87
C VAL A 40 19.44 14.24 19.55
N GLU A 41 20.76 14.36 19.59
CA GLU A 41 21.60 14.48 18.38
C GLU A 41 21.46 13.25 17.48
N PHE A 42 21.48 12.05 18.06
CA PHE A 42 21.26 10.81 17.31
C PHE A 42 19.84 10.74 16.74
N ALA A 43 18.81 11.11 17.50
CA ALA A 43 17.43 11.12 17.03
C ALA A 43 17.22 12.08 15.85
N MET A 44 17.91 13.22 15.85
CA MET A 44 17.82 14.20 14.76
C MET A 44 18.36 13.67 13.42
N VAL A 45 19.35 12.78 13.45
CA VAL A 45 19.90 12.11 12.24
C VAL A 45 19.16 10.82 11.93
N ALA A 46 18.73 10.08 12.95
CA ALA A 46 18.00 8.83 12.78
C ALA A 46 16.62 9.06 12.13
N ALA A 47 15.92 10.13 12.48
CA ALA A 47 14.60 10.45 11.91
C ALA A 47 14.60 10.55 10.36
N PRO A 48 15.45 11.37 9.71
CA PRO A 48 15.50 11.40 8.25
C PRO A 48 16.03 10.09 7.65
N LEU A 49 16.93 9.38 8.33
CA LEU A 49 17.42 8.07 7.86
C LEU A 49 16.30 7.04 7.77
N PHE A 50 15.48 6.91 8.83
CA PHE A 50 14.35 5.98 8.80
C PHE A 50 13.30 6.39 7.79
N MET A 51 13.03 7.70 7.63
CA MET A 51 12.15 8.20 6.57
C MET A 51 12.64 7.75 5.18
N LEU A 52 13.94 7.86 4.88
CA LEU A 52 14.52 7.40 3.63
C LEU A 52 14.42 5.87 3.46
N ILE A 53 14.67 5.09 4.52
CA ILE A 53 14.53 3.64 4.48
C ILE A 53 13.08 3.25 4.16
N PHE A 54 12.09 3.86 4.82
CA PHE A 54 10.68 3.61 4.51
C PHE A 54 10.33 4.00 3.07
N ALA A 55 10.86 5.12 2.56
CA ALA A 55 10.65 5.52 1.17
C ALA A 55 11.22 4.49 0.17
N ILE A 56 12.41 3.95 0.44
CA ILE A 56 13.03 2.91 -0.39
C ILE A 56 12.20 1.62 -0.37
N VAL A 57 11.78 1.17 0.82
CA VAL A 57 10.97 -0.05 0.96
C VAL A 57 9.62 0.11 0.27
N GLU A 58 8.95 1.26 0.41
CA GLU A 58 7.67 1.51 -0.25
C GLU A 58 7.81 1.59 -1.77
N THR A 59 8.87 2.24 -2.27
CA THR A 59 9.17 2.27 -3.70
C THR A 59 9.41 0.86 -4.24
N PHE A 60 10.15 0.02 -3.50
CA PHE A 60 10.39 -1.37 -3.87
C PHE A 60 9.07 -2.16 -3.96
N VAL A 61 8.17 -2.02 -2.98
CA VAL A 61 6.86 -2.69 -2.99
C VAL A 61 6.01 -2.23 -4.16
N ILE A 62 5.98 -0.93 -4.47
CA ILE A 62 5.25 -0.36 -5.61
C ILE A 62 5.81 -0.88 -6.94
N SER A 63 7.14 -0.95 -7.10
CA SER A 63 7.73 -1.49 -8.32
C SER A 63 7.52 -2.99 -8.47
N ALA A 64 7.59 -3.76 -7.37
CA ALA A 64 7.30 -5.18 -7.38
C ALA A 64 5.83 -5.46 -7.76
N ALA A 65 4.90 -4.64 -7.24
CA ALA A 65 3.49 -4.66 -7.64
C ALA A 65 3.31 -4.43 -9.14
N GLY A 66 4.01 -3.43 -9.70
CA GLY A 66 3.97 -3.14 -11.14
C GLY A 66 4.46 -4.32 -11.99
N ILE A 67 5.62 -4.88 -11.65
CA ILE A 67 6.18 -6.06 -12.35
C ILE A 67 5.22 -7.25 -12.29
N LEU A 68 4.57 -7.47 -11.14
CA LEU A 68 3.60 -8.55 -10.97
C LEU A 68 2.38 -8.34 -11.89
N LEU A 69 1.86 -7.11 -11.96
CA LEU A 69 0.75 -6.76 -12.84
C LEU A 69 1.13 -6.95 -14.31
N ASP A 70 2.30 -6.47 -14.74
CA ASP A 70 2.80 -6.62 -16.10
C ASP A 70 2.94 -8.10 -16.50
N THR A 71 3.51 -8.91 -15.62
CA THR A 71 3.66 -10.36 -15.87
C THR A 71 2.30 -11.05 -16.00
N ALA A 72 1.33 -10.67 -15.17
CA ALA A 72 -0.02 -11.23 -15.23
C ALA A 72 -0.76 -10.84 -16.51
N VAL A 73 -0.64 -9.57 -16.91
CA VAL A 73 -1.20 -9.05 -18.17
C VAL A 73 -0.56 -9.75 -19.37
N ASP A 74 0.76 -9.89 -19.42
CA ASP A 74 1.47 -10.55 -20.52
C ASP A 74 1.07 -12.04 -20.67
N ASP A 75 0.94 -12.76 -19.55
CA ASP A 75 0.54 -14.16 -19.55
C ASP A 75 -0.89 -14.37 -20.07
N VAL A 76 -1.81 -13.49 -19.68
CA VAL A 76 -3.20 -13.55 -20.14
C VAL A 76 -3.34 -13.01 -21.56
N ALA A 77 -2.58 -11.97 -21.93
CA ALA A 77 -2.48 -11.44 -23.28
C ALA A 77 -2.08 -12.54 -24.28
N ARG A 78 -1.11 -13.41 -23.94
CA ARG A 78 -0.74 -14.57 -24.77
C ARG A 78 -1.91 -15.53 -25.03
N GLN A 79 -2.81 -15.72 -24.07
CA GLN A 79 -4.00 -16.56 -24.26
C GLN A 79 -4.98 -15.91 -25.25
N VAL A 80 -5.09 -14.58 -25.24
CA VAL A 80 -5.91 -13.84 -26.22
C VAL A 80 -5.25 -13.87 -27.60
N PHE A 81 -3.94 -13.61 -27.65
CA PHE A 81 -3.13 -13.62 -28.87
C PHE A 81 -3.23 -14.95 -29.63
N THR A 82 -3.15 -16.08 -28.91
CA THR A 82 -3.23 -17.44 -29.49
C THR A 82 -4.66 -17.93 -29.72
N GLY A 83 -5.68 -17.12 -29.42
CA GLY A 83 -7.08 -17.50 -29.64
C GLY A 83 -7.70 -18.38 -28.56
N GLN A 84 -6.99 -18.70 -27.47
CA GLN A 84 -7.50 -19.61 -26.42
C GLN A 84 -8.76 -19.04 -25.72
N ILE A 85 -8.78 -17.72 -25.50
CA ILE A 85 -9.90 -17.01 -24.88
C ILE A 85 -11.13 -17.00 -25.79
N GLN A 86 -10.91 -16.84 -27.09
CA GLN A 86 -11.92 -16.84 -28.14
C GLN A 86 -12.49 -18.25 -28.36
N GLN A 87 -11.62 -19.26 -28.41
CA GLN A 87 -12.02 -20.66 -28.59
C GLN A 87 -12.79 -21.23 -27.40
N SER A 88 -12.47 -20.78 -26.19
CA SER A 88 -13.13 -21.24 -24.96
C SER A 88 -14.41 -20.47 -24.63
N ASP A 89 -14.76 -19.45 -25.42
CA ASP A 89 -15.95 -18.61 -25.26
C ASP A 89 -16.18 -18.12 -23.81
N ILE A 90 -15.10 -17.66 -23.16
CA ILE A 90 -15.17 -17.30 -21.74
C ILE A 90 -15.86 -15.96 -21.52
N LYS A 91 -16.51 -15.83 -20.37
CA LYS A 91 -17.13 -14.59 -19.91
C LYS A 91 -16.08 -13.58 -19.42
N PRO A 92 -16.38 -12.26 -19.46
CA PRO A 92 -15.51 -11.22 -18.91
C PRO A 92 -15.14 -11.44 -17.43
N SER A 93 -16.05 -12.00 -16.63
CA SER A 93 -15.80 -12.31 -15.22
C SER A 93 -14.70 -13.38 -15.06
N VAL A 94 -14.73 -14.43 -15.87
CA VAL A 94 -13.74 -15.52 -15.85
C VAL A 94 -12.40 -15.02 -16.40
N PHE A 95 -12.42 -14.11 -17.37
CA PHE A 95 -11.21 -13.45 -17.85
C PHE A 95 -10.54 -12.63 -16.74
N ARG A 96 -11.33 -11.88 -15.96
CA ARG A 96 -10.84 -11.13 -14.80
C ARG A 96 -10.23 -12.06 -13.75
N GLU A 97 -10.88 -13.17 -13.44
CA GLU A 97 -10.36 -14.18 -12.49
C GLU A 97 -8.98 -14.68 -12.91
N LYS A 98 -8.74 -14.97 -14.20
CA LYS A 98 -7.42 -15.40 -14.70
C LYS A 98 -6.28 -14.42 -14.41
N ILE A 99 -6.57 -13.11 -14.43
CA ILE A 99 -5.58 -12.08 -14.06
C ILE A 99 -5.47 -12.00 -12.54
N CYS A 100 -6.61 -12.03 -11.84
CA CYS A 100 -6.65 -11.93 -10.39
C CYS A 100 -5.93 -13.08 -9.68
N ASP A 101 -6.05 -14.31 -10.16
CA ASP A 101 -5.34 -15.49 -9.63
C ASP A 101 -3.81 -15.36 -9.69
N LYS A 102 -3.28 -14.47 -10.55
CA LYS A 102 -1.84 -14.22 -10.68
C LYS A 102 -1.35 -13.09 -9.78
N VAL A 103 -2.24 -12.19 -9.36
CA VAL A 103 -1.87 -10.97 -8.64
C VAL A 103 -2.35 -10.93 -7.20
N ASP A 104 -3.22 -11.86 -6.78
CA ASP A 104 -3.89 -11.91 -5.47
C ASP A 104 -2.95 -11.85 -4.26
N PHE A 105 -1.71 -12.32 -4.41
CA PHE A 105 -0.69 -12.29 -3.37
C PHE A 105 -0.31 -10.86 -2.92
N LEU A 106 -0.34 -9.88 -3.83
CA LEU A 106 0.13 -8.52 -3.58
C LEU A 106 -0.94 -7.45 -3.90
N LEU A 107 -1.80 -7.72 -4.87
CA LEU A 107 -2.83 -6.82 -5.37
C LEU A 107 -4.23 -7.31 -5.00
N SER A 108 -5.10 -6.37 -4.64
CA SER A 108 -6.51 -6.67 -4.45
C SER A 108 -7.24 -6.66 -5.78
N CYS A 109 -7.80 -7.81 -6.17
CA CYS A 109 -8.55 -7.94 -7.42
C CYS A 109 -9.66 -6.88 -7.56
N ASP A 110 -10.31 -6.44 -6.48
CA ASP A 110 -11.38 -5.42 -6.51
C ASP A 110 -10.92 -4.08 -7.11
N LYS A 111 -9.64 -3.74 -6.94
CA LYS A 111 -9.04 -2.50 -7.41
C LYS A 111 -8.43 -2.60 -8.82
N VAL A 112 -8.42 -3.80 -9.40
CA VAL A 112 -8.00 -4.02 -10.78
C VAL A 112 -9.15 -3.63 -11.70
N LYS A 113 -8.88 -2.78 -12.68
CA LYS A 113 -9.82 -2.45 -13.77
C LYS A 113 -9.18 -2.89 -15.08
N LEU A 114 -9.95 -3.60 -15.89
CA LEU A 114 -9.46 -4.22 -17.12
C LEU A 114 -10.25 -3.67 -18.30
N ASP A 115 -9.54 -3.40 -19.38
CA ASP A 115 -10.11 -3.03 -20.65
C ASP A 115 -9.42 -3.84 -21.74
N LEU A 116 -10.19 -4.67 -22.43
CA LEU A 116 -9.72 -5.49 -23.53
C LEU A 116 -10.53 -5.08 -24.75
N ARG A 117 -9.87 -4.55 -25.79
CA ARG A 117 -10.58 -4.10 -27.00
C ARG A 117 -9.78 -4.33 -28.26
N THR A 118 -10.49 -4.45 -29.37
CA THR A 118 -9.86 -4.35 -30.69
C THR A 118 -9.76 -2.90 -31.15
N ILE A 119 -8.72 -2.62 -31.95
CA ILE A 119 -8.50 -1.32 -32.57
C ILE A 119 -8.13 -1.50 -34.05
N PRO A 120 -8.38 -0.50 -34.91
CA PRO A 120 -8.11 -0.63 -36.33
C PRO A 120 -6.61 -0.51 -36.67
N ALA A 121 -5.84 0.28 -35.91
CA ALA A 121 -4.40 0.40 -36.07
C ALA A 121 -3.69 0.61 -34.73
N PHE A 122 -2.42 0.21 -34.63
CA PHE A 122 -1.57 0.45 -33.44
C PHE A 122 -1.43 1.94 -33.08
N ALA A 123 -1.67 2.86 -34.02
CA ALA A 123 -1.64 4.30 -33.76
C ALA A 123 -2.86 4.77 -32.94
N ASP A 124 -3.95 4.00 -32.91
CA ASP A 124 -5.20 4.34 -32.22
C ASP A 124 -5.24 3.82 -30.77
N ILE A 125 -4.12 3.25 -30.28
CA ILE A 125 -3.99 2.82 -28.88
C ILE A 125 -4.11 4.08 -28.00
N PRO A 126 -5.12 4.17 -27.11
CA PRO A 126 -5.21 5.31 -26.22
C PRO A 126 -4.09 5.21 -25.17
N THR A 127 -3.20 6.18 -25.20
CA THR A 127 -2.02 6.26 -24.33
C THR A 127 -2.31 6.95 -23.00
N ASP A 128 -3.45 7.64 -22.89
CA ASP A 128 -3.90 8.28 -21.67
C ASP A 128 -4.58 7.29 -20.73
N VAL A 129 -4.43 7.55 -19.43
CA VAL A 129 -5.19 6.86 -18.40
C VAL A 129 -6.50 7.62 -18.23
N PRO A 130 -7.66 7.03 -18.56
CA PRO A 130 -8.93 7.72 -18.42
C PRO A 130 -9.23 7.89 -16.93
N MET A 131 -9.32 9.14 -16.48
CA MET A 131 -9.57 9.50 -15.08
C MET A 131 -10.89 10.26 -14.96
N LYS A 132 -11.72 9.89 -13.99
CA LYS A 132 -12.95 10.62 -13.63
C LYS A 132 -13.08 10.70 -12.12
N LEU A 133 -13.32 11.91 -11.61
CA LEU A 133 -13.40 12.17 -10.16
C LEU A 133 -12.19 11.64 -9.39
N LYS A 134 -10.99 11.74 -9.99
CA LYS A 134 -9.69 11.28 -9.44
C LYS A 134 -9.55 9.75 -9.26
N GLN A 135 -10.46 8.98 -9.85
CA GLN A 135 -10.39 7.52 -9.98
C GLN A 135 -10.29 7.13 -11.44
N VAL A 136 -9.92 5.88 -11.71
CA VAL A 136 -9.92 5.35 -13.07
C VAL A 136 -11.35 5.30 -13.60
N ASP A 137 -11.60 5.94 -14.74
CA ASP A 137 -12.90 5.91 -15.41
C ASP A 137 -13.07 4.60 -16.16
N ASP A 138 -13.81 3.67 -15.57
CA ASP A 138 -14.13 2.37 -16.17
C ASP A 138 -15.41 2.39 -17.02
N SER A 139 -16.06 3.54 -17.19
CA SER A 139 -17.36 3.64 -17.89
C SER A 139 -17.29 3.31 -19.39
N GLN A 140 -16.10 3.41 -19.99
CA GLN A 140 -15.85 3.06 -21.39
C GLN A 140 -15.10 1.74 -21.54
N PHE A 141 -14.81 1.04 -20.44
CA PHE A 141 -14.08 -0.22 -20.49
C PHE A 141 -14.97 -1.32 -21.03
N CYS A 142 -14.39 -2.15 -21.87
CA CYS A 142 -15.11 -3.24 -22.50
C CYS A 142 -14.21 -4.48 -22.60
N PHE A 143 -14.82 -5.56 -23.06
CA PHE A 143 -14.22 -6.85 -23.25
C PHE A 143 -14.51 -7.28 -24.69
N ASP A 144 -13.49 -7.21 -25.52
CA ASP A 144 -13.47 -7.73 -26.88
C ASP A 144 -12.10 -8.36 -27.16
N PRO A 145 -11.97 -9.69 -27.05
CA PRO A 145 -10.73 -10.38 -27.36
C PRO A 145 -10.39 -10.38 -28.86
N GLY A 146 -11.31 -9.93 -29.73
CA GLY A 146 -11.09 -9.81 -31.16
C GLY A 146 -11.06 -11.13 -31.94
N ALA A 147 -11.04 -10.99 -33.26
CA ALA A 147 -10.96 -12.09 -34.21
C ALA A 147 -9.51 -12.51 -34.49
N ALA A 148 -9.31 -13.53 -35.32
CA ALA A 148 -7.99 -13.82 -35.89
C ALA A 148 -7.51 -12.63 -36.74
N ASN A 149 -6.20 -12.33 -36.71
CA ASN A 149 -5.58 -11.21 -37.41
C ASN A 149 -6.10 -9.81 -37.04
N SER A 150 -6.83 -9.65 -35.93
CA SER A 150 -7.20 -8.32 -35.41
C SER A 150 -6.13 -7.77 -34.47
N ILE A 151 -5.99 -6.44 -34.41
CA ILE A 151 -5.16 -5.78 -33.42
C ILE A 151 -5.98 -5.63 -32.14
N THR A 152 -5.47 -6.19 -31.05
CA THR A 152 -6.14 -6.22 -29.74
C THR A 152 -5.22 -5.59 -28.70
N VAL A 153 -5.83 -4.83 -27.79
CA VAL A 153 -5.14 -4.17 -26.69
C VAL A 153 -5.79 -4.58 -25.38
N LEU A 154 -4.96 -5.09 -24.47
CA LEU A 154 -5.30 -5.33 -23.08
C LEU A 154 -4.66 -4.23 -22.22
N ARG A 155 -5.49 -3.49 -21.49
CA ARG A 155 -5.07 -2.47 -20.53
C ARG A 155 -5.56 -2.87 -19.15
N ALA A 156 -4.65 -2.87 -18.19
CA ALA A 156 -4.97 -3.08 -16.79
C ALA A 156 -4.58 -1.86 -15.98
N TYR A 157 -5.49 -1.40 -15.14
CA TYR A 157 -5.29 -0.29 -14.23
C TYR A 157 -5.47 -0.76 -12.80
N TYR A 158 -4.62 -0.27 -11.90
CA TYR A 158 -4.70 -0.61 -10.48
C TYR A 158 -4.51 0.64 -9.62
N GLU A 159 -5.45 0.87 -8.70
CA GLU A 159 -5.38 1.99 -7.76
C GLU A 159 -4.63 1.60 -6.48
N TRP A 160 -3.39 2.06 -6.35
CA TRP A 160 -2.53 1.83 -5.20
C TRP A 160 -2.75 2.86 -4.09
N PRO A 161 -3.16 2.44 -2.88
CA PRO A 161 -3.24 3.34 -1.74
C PRO A 161 -1.84 3.62 -1.19
N TRP A 162 -1.37 4.87 -1.24
CA TRP A 162 -0.08 5.20 -0.62
C TRP A 162 -0.25 5.19 0.89
N THR A 163 0.45 4.27 1.54
CA THR A 163 0.38 4.13 3.00
C THR A 163 1.21 5.18 3.72
N ALA A 164 2.26 5.71 3.09
CA ALA A 164 3.03 6.81 3.67
C ALA A 164 2.40 8.18 3.39
N SER A 165 2.03 8.86 4.46
CA SER A 165 1.40 10.19 4.46
C SER A 165 2.23 11.27 3.72
N PHE A 166 3.55 11.11 3.60
CA PHE A 166 4.39 12.07 2.89
C PHE A 166 4.25 11.98 1.36
N LEU A 167 4.08 10.77 0.81
CA LEU A 167 3.88 10.59 -0.63
C LEU A 167 2.43 10.84 -1.06
N HIS A 168 1.47 10.60 -0.16
CA HIS A 168 0.06 10.96 -0.39
C HIS A 168 -0.10 12.44 -0.79
N LYS A 169 0.71 13.34 -0.23
CA LYS A 169 0.72 14.78 -0.58
C LYS A 169 1.27 15.08 -1.98
N LEU A 170 2.06 14.17 -2.55
CA LEU A 170 2.59 14.28 -3.91
C LEU A 170 1.60 13.75 -4.95
N ALA A 171 0.63 12.92 -4.55
CA ALA A 171 -0.40 12.33 -5.40
C ALA A 171 -1.74 13.12 -5.36
N ALA A 172 -1.68 14.44 -5.42
CA ALA A 172 -2.86 15.31 -5.27
C ALA A 172 -3.89 15.16 -6.42
N GLU A 173 -3.45 14.77 -7.61
CA GLU A 173 -4.28 14.63 -8.81
C GLU A 173 -5.23 13.42 -8.74
N THR A 174 -4.89 12.42 -7.92
CA THR A 174 -5.56 11.12 -7.83
C THR A 174 -6.13 10.83 -6.44
N ASP A 175 -6.44 11.90 -5.70
CA ASP A 175 -6.99 11.87 -4.33
C ASP A 175 -6.11 11.11 -3.33
N GLY A 176 -4.82 10.95 -3.64
CA GLY A 176 -3.88 10.19 -2.83
C GLY A 176 -3.57 8.78 -3.28
N ASN A 177 -4.18 8.27 -4.34
CA ASN A 177 -3.92 6.93 -4.86
C ASN A 177 -2.98 6.99 -6.07
N SER A 178 -1.94 6.17 -6.19
CA SER A 178 -1.19 6.09 -7.46
C SER A 178 -1.91 5.11 -8.35
N VAL A 179 -2.22 5.50 -9.58
CA VAL A 179 -2.71 4.56 -10.57
C VAL A 179 -1.51 3.93 -11.25
N MET A 180 -1.36 2.62 -11.07
CA MET A 180 -0.46 1.82 -11.89
C MET A 180 -1.22 1.40 -13.15
N PHE A 181 -0.54 1.41 -14.29
CA PHE A 181 -1.10 0.92 -15.55
C PHE A 181 -0.16 -0.10 -16.17
N SER A 182 -0.74 -1.08 -16.86
CA SER A 182 -0.06 -2.06 -17.67
C SER A 182 -0.79 -2.21 -18.99
N ILE A 183 -0.05 -2.33 -20.09
CA ILE A 183 -0.62 -2.41 -21.44
C ILE A 183 0.10 -3.46 -22.28
N ALA A 184 -0.69 -4.35 -22.88
CA ALA A 184 -0.23 -5.28 -23.89
C ALA A 184 -1.03 -5.05 -25.18
N ALA A 185 -0.34 -4.65 -26.25
CA ALA A 185 -0.92 -4.46 -27.58
C ALA A 185 -0.28 -5.44 -28.56
N PHE A 186 -1.12 -6.19 -29.27
CA PHE A 186 -0.66 -7.28 -30.14
C PHE A 186 -1.64 -7.54 -31.28
N MET A 187 -1.19 -8.27 -32.30
CA MET A 187 -2.06 -8.76 -33.38
C MET A 187 -2.34 -10.24 -33.17
N ASN A 188 -3.61 -10.62 -33.09
CA ASN A 188 -4.02 -12.00 -32.84
C ASN A 188 -3.51 -12.96 -33.94
N GLU A 189 -3.10 -14.17 -33.53
CA GLU A 189 -2.67 -15.24 -34.42
C GLU A 189 -3.79 -15.72 -35.35
N PRO A 190 -3.45 -16.37 -36.48
CA PRO A 190 -4.43 -17.00 -37.34
C PRO A 190 -4.97 -18.30 -36.69
N PHE A 191 -6.05 -18.18 -35.91
CA PHE A 191 -6.74 -19.31 -35.25
C PHE A 191 -8.11 -19.67 -35.88
N GLY A 192 -8.39 -19.17 -37.08
CA GLY A 192 -9.64 -19.38 -37.82
C GLY A 192 -10.76 -18.40 -37.43
N ASP A 193 -12.00 -18.75 -37.76
CA ASP A 193 -13.16 -17.82 -37.65
C ASP A 193 -13.86 -17.85 -36.27
N ARG A 194 -13.12 -18.17 -35.20
CA ARG A 194 -13.69 -18.25 -33.86
C ARG A 194 -13.76 -16.88 -33.20
N LEU A 195 -14.95 -16.52 -32.73
CA LEU A 195 -15.22 -15.28 -32.00
C LEU A 195 -15.77 -15.61 -30.62
N ASN A 196 -15.51 -14.74 -29.66
CA ASN A 196 -16.12 -14.82 -28.33
C ASN A 196 -17.51 -14.17 -28.38
N SER A 197 -18.55 -14.91 -27.99
CA SER A 197 -19.94 -14.45 -27.99
C SER A 197 -20.25 -13.45 -26.87
N ASN A 198 -19.37 -13.33 -25.88
CA ASN A 198 -19.48 -12.43 -24.75
C ASN A 198 -18.79 -11.07 -24.97
N SER A 199 -18.39 -10.77 -26.21
CA SER A 199 -17.83 -9.46 -26.55
C SER A 199 -18.85 -8.36 -26.31
N ASN A 200 -18.46 -7.29 -25.62
CA ASN A 200 -19.35 -6.18 -25.24
C ASN A 200 -18.80 -4.78 -25.57
N CYS A 201 -17.75 -4.71 -26.39
CA CYS A 201 -17.30 -3.44 -26.96
C CYS A 201 -18.30 -2.97 -28.03
N ALA A 202 -18.68 -1.69 -27.96
CA ALA A 202 -19.58 -1.03 -28.90
C ALA A 202 -18.81 -0.26 -29.96
#